data_AF-A0A7C8CUQ2-F1
#
_entry.id   AF-A0A7C8CUQ2-F1
#
_cell.length_a   1.000
_cell.length_b   1.000
_cell.length_c   1.000
_cell.angle_alpha   90.00
_cell.angle_beta   90.00
_cell.angle_gamma   90.00
#
_symmetry.space_group_name_H-M   'P 1'
#
loop_
_entity.id
_entity.type
_entity.pdbx_description
1 polymer ?
#
loop_
_entity_poly.entity_id
_entity_poly.type
_entity_poly.pdbx_seq_one_letter_code
_entity_poly.pdbx_strand_id
1 'polypeptide(L)'
;MVGGDEAKPLGGRPMEPEAFTDNEDIISALPIKSHLVSLEAARFSLPTIKRLIPLLQSMQDQATALTEELNILMDGMLPEDPHIVEISDLLAKIVVEWQATNAAATASGAILSSIDPAIVEWYSVIDGRLALFCWNEGEADIEWFHWPEDGCLSRRPILEA
;
A
#
# COMPACT_ATOMS: atom_id res chain seq x y z
N MET A 1 -27.50 -25.11 -30.66
CA MET A 1 -27.25 -25.40 -29.24
C MET A 1 -26.30 -24.32 -28.76
N VAL A 2 -26.84 -23.28 -28.12
CA VAL A 2 -26.03 -22.19 -27.57
C VAL A 2 -25.38 -22.75 -26.32
N GLY A 3 -24.06 -22.96 -26.36
CA GLY A 3 -23.29 -23.32 -25.18
C GLY A 3 -23.44 -22.18 -24.20
N GLY A 4 -24.14 -22.44 -23.09
CA GLY A 4 -24.07 -21.57 -21.94
C GLY A 4 -22.62 -21.55 -21.51
N ASP A 5 -22.00 -20.38 -21.60
CA ASP A 5 -20.78 -20.08 -20.90
C ASP A 5 -21.15 -20.17 -19.41
N GLU A 6 -20.98 -21.37 -18.84
CA GLU A 6 -21.13 -21.60 -17.42
C GLU A 6 -20.17 -20.63 -16.74
N ALA A 7 -20.73 -19.59 -16.13
CA ALA A 7 -19.99 -18.65 -15.31
C ALA A 7 -19.19 -19.46 -14.29
N LYS A 8 -17.90 -19.66 -14.61
CA LYS A 8 -16.95 -20.37 -13.77
C LYS A 8 -17.07 -19.75 -12.38
N PRO A 9 -17.25 -20.55 -11.31
CA PRO A 9 -17.41 -19.98 -9.98
C PRO A 9 -16.23 -19.04 -9.72
N LEU A 10 -16.54 -17.79 -9.35
CA LEU A 10 -15.58 -16.75 -8.96
C LEU A 10 -14.73 -17.36 -7.83
N GLY A 11 -13.58 -17.91 -8.22
CA GLY A 11 -12.79 -18.82 -7.42
C GLY A 11 -11.61 -18.13 -6.78
N GLY A 12 -11.48 -16.81 -6.84
CA GLY A 12 -10.30 -16.13 -6.32
C GLY A 12 -9.06 -16.34 -7.20
N ARG A 13 -9.23 -16.56 -8.52
CA ARG A 13 -8.09 -16.82 -9.42
C ARG A 13 -7.48 -15.51 -9.91
N PRO A 14 -6.18 -15.29 -9.71
CA PRO A 14 -5.49 -14.12 -10.24
C PRO A 14 -5.39 -14.21 -11.76
N MET A 15 -5.45 -13.05 -12.43
CA MET A 15 -5.36 -12.94 -13.88
C MET A 15 -4.29 -11.92 -14.29
N GLU A 16 -3.73 -12.12 -15.48
CA GLU A 16 -2.68 -11.24 -16.01
C GLU A 16 -3.24 -9.87 -16.40
N PRO A 17 -2.60 -8.76 -15.97
CA PRO A 17 -3.02 -7.39 -16.28
C PRO A 17 -3.21 -7.09 -17.77
N GLU A 18 -2.41 -7.70 -18.64
CA GLU A 18 -2.41 -7.48 -20.09
C GLU A 18 -3.75 -7.86 -20.73
N ALA A 19 -4.53 -8.75 -20.10
CA ALA A 19 -5.86 -9.11 -20.57
C ALA A 19 -6.91 -8.01 -20.34
N PHE A 20 -6.57 -6.96 -19.57
CA PHE A 20 -7.51 -5.93 -19.11
C PHE A 20 -7.07 -4.49 -19.45
N THR A 21 -6.03 -4.33 -20.27
CA THR A 21 -5.50 -3.00 -20.65
C THR A 21 -6.48 -2.13 -21.45
N ASP A 22 -7.49 -2.76 -22.07
CA ASP A 22 -8.55 -2.09 -22.85
C ASP A 22 -9.93 -2.18 -22.16
N ASN A 23 -10.00 -2.69 -20.93
CA ASN A 23 -11.25 -2.81 -20.19
C ASN A 23 -11.61 -1.46 -19.53
N GLU A 24 -12.49 -0.68 -20.17
CA GLU A 24 -12.88 0.66 -19.71
C GLU A 24 -13.43 0.68 -18.27
N ASP A 25 -14.16 -0.35 -17.85
CA ASP A 25 -14.73 -0.43 -16.49
C ASP A 25 -13.62 -0.54 -15.44
N ILE A 26 -12.59 -1.35 -15.70
CA ILE A 26 -11.45 -1.50 -14.78
C ILE A 26 -10.57 -0.25 -14.82
N ILE A 27 -10.26 0.27 -16.00
CA ILE A 27 -9.38 1.43 -16.17
C ILE A 27 -9.99 2.67 -15.51
N SER A 28 -11.29 2.88 -15.66
CA SER A 28 -11.99 4.03 -15.05
C SER A 28 -12.13 3.91 -13.53
N ALA A 29 -12.10 2.69 -12.98
CA ALA A 29 -12.16 2.45 -11.54
C ALA A 29 -10.80 2.58 -10.83
N LEU A 30 -9.68 2.56 -11.57
CA LEU A 30 -8.34 2.70 -11.01
C LEU A 30 -8.04 4.14 -10.58
N PRO A 31 -7.46 4.37 -9.39
CA PRO A 31 -6.99 5.69 -9.01
C PRO A 31 -5.90 6.22 -9.95
N ILE A 32 -5.80 7.56 -10.01
CA ILE A 32 -4.78 8.25 -10.80
C ILE A 32 -3.37 7.78 -10.39
N LYS A 33 -2.53 7.47 -11.38
CA LYS A 33 -1.15 6.94 -11.23
C LYS A 33 -1.04 5.54 -10.63
N SER A 34 -2.15 4.80 -10.50
CA SER A 34 -2.11 3.37 -10.20
C SER A 34 -2.06 2.54 -11.48
N HIS A 35 -1.62 1.30 -11.35
CA HIS A 35 -1.63 0.31 -12.43
C HIS A 35 -1.90 -1.07 -11.86
N LEU A 36 -2.41 -1.96 -12.70
CA LEU A 36 -2.61 -3.36 -12.36
C LEU A 36 -1.27 -4.09 -12.33
N VAL A 37 -1.11 -5.02 -11.40
CA VAL A 37 0.04 -5.93 -11.33
C VAL A 37 -0.42 -7.39 -11.27
N SER A 38 0.41 -8.28 -11.81
CA SER A 38 0.24 -9.72 -11.63
C SER A 38 0.66 -10.14 -10.21
N LEU A 39 0.22 -11.33 -9.77
CA LEU A 39 0.62 -11.87 -8.47
C LEU A 39 2.14 -12.06 -8.40
N GLU A 40 2.77 -12.51 -9.50
CA GLU A 40 4.22 -12.67 -9.59
C GLU A 40 4.94 -11.33 -9.43
N ALA A 41 4.48 -10.27 -10.10
CA ALA A 41 5.06 -8.94 -9.97
C ALA A 41 4.92 -8.37 -8.54
N ALA A 42 3.75 -8.57 -7.92
CA ALA A 42 3.52 -8.17 -6.53
C ALA A 42 4.49 -8.91 -5.58
N ARG A 43 4.62 -10.24 -5.73
CA ARG A 43 5.57 -11.05 -4.96
C ARG A 43 7.03 -10.67 -5.19
N PHE A 44 7.39 -10.35 -6.42
CA PHE A 44 8.73 -9.88 -6.74
C PHE A 44 9.07 -8.57 -6.02
N SER A 45 8.08 -7.68 -5.86
CA SER A 45 8.25 -6.41 -5.15
C SER A 45 8.31 -6.55 -3.62
N LEU A 46 7.61 -7.55 -3.06
CA LEU A 46 7.41 -7.71 -1.62
C LEU A 46 8.71 -7.73 -0.79
N PRO A 47 9.78 -8.48 -1.14
CA PRO A 47 11.03 -8.46 -0.37
C PRO A 47 11.69 -7.09 -0.26
N THR A 48 11.54 -6.25 -1.29
CA THR A 48 12.05 -4.88 -1.26
C THR A 48 11.21 -4.02 -0.32
N ILE A 49 9.89 -4.12 -0.40
CA ILE A 49 8.97 -3.37 0.47
C ILE A 49 9.16 -3.78 1.94
N LYS A 50 9.30 -5.08 2.23
CA LYS A 50 9.59 -5.61 3.58
C LYS A 50 10.86 -5.01 4.20
N ARG A 51 11.84 -4.61 3.38
CA ARG A 51 13.06 -3.92 3.86
C ARG A 51 12.83 -2.44 4.14
N LEU A 52 11.86 -1.80 3.48
CA LEU A 52 11.54 -0.39 3.64
C LEU A 52 10.60 -0.14 4.82
N ILE A 53 9.70 -1.09 5.15
CA ILE A 53 8.75 -0.98 6.26
C ILE A 53 9.40 -0.56 7.59
N PRO A 54 10.45 -1.24 8.10
CA PRO A 54 11.05 -0.85 9.38
C PRO A 54 11.71 0.54 9.35
N LEU A 55 12.15 1.00 8.18
CA LEU A 55 12.66 2.37 8.02
C LEU A 55 11.53 3.39 8.16
N LEU A 56 10.40 3.12 7.50
CA LEU A 56 9.22 3.98 7.53
C LEU A 56 8.57 4.01 8.92
N GLN A 57 8.49 2.87 9.61
CA GLN A 57 8.03 2.77 11.00
C GLN A 57 8.92 3.59 11.93
N SER A 58 10.24 3.43 11.82
CA SER A 58 11.18 4.23 12.62
C SER A 58 11.06 5.73 12.37
N MET A 59 10.82 6.15 11.12
CA MET A 59 10.57 7.55 10.78
C MET A 59 9.24 8.05 11.37
N GLN A 60 8.19 7.24 11.36
CA GLN A 60 6.91 7.56 11.99
C GLN A 60 7.07 7.75 13.51
N ASP A 61 7.78 6.85 14.18
CA ASP A 61 8.07 6.95 15.62
C ASP A 61 8.82 8.24 15.95
N GLN A 62 9.88 8.54 15.19
CA GLN A 62 10.66 9.78 15.35
C GLN A 62 9.83 11.03 15.12
N ALA A 63 9.03 11.06 14.04
CA ALA A 63 8.16 12.18 13.75
C ALA A 63 7.12 12.40 14.87
N THR A 64 6.58 11.31 15.44
CA THR A 64 5.63 11.37 16.56
C THR A 64 6.29 11.96 17.80
N ALA A 65 7.48 11.46 18.18
CA ALA A 65 8.24 11.97 19.32
C ALA A 65 8.57 13.46 19.20
N LEU A 66 9.03 13.91 18.02
CA LEU A 66 9.33 15.33 17.77
C LEU A 66 8.08 16.21 17.79
N THR A 67 6.95 15.68 17.31
CA THR A 67 5.67 16.40 17.36
C THR A 67 5.20 16.57 18.79
N GLU A 68 5.34 15.54 19.63
CA GLU A 68 5.06 15.62 21.07
C GLU A 68 5.97 16.63 21.77
N GLU A 69 7.27 16.61 21.46
CA GLU A 69 8.25 17.57 21.98
C GLU A 69 7.91 19.02 21.59
N LEU A 70 7.57 19.27 20.32
CA LEU A 70 7.13 20.59 19.86
C LEU A 70 5.90 21.08 20.61
N ASN A 71 4.91 20.21 20.82
CA ASN A 71 3.70 20.57 21.56
C ASN A 71 4.03 21.01 22.99
N ILE A 72 4.93 20.30 23.68
CA ILE A 72 5.36 20.65 25.04
C ILE A 72 6.10 21.99 25.06
N LEU A 73 6.99 22.24 24.09
CA LEU A 73 7.78 23.48 24.05
C LEU A 73 6.91 24.70 23.71
N MET A 74 5.96 24.55 22.78
CA MET A 74 5.05 25.63 22.37
C MET A 74 4.11 26.10 23.50
N ASP A 75 3.90 25.29 24.55
CA ASP A 75 3.11 25.69 25.72
C ASP A 75 3.78 26.78 26.58
N GLY A 76 5.06 27.09 26.34
CA GLY A 76 5.81 28.10 27.09
C GLY A 76 6.78 28.97 26.29
N MET A 77 6.92 28.74 24.98
CA MET A 77 7.92 29.37 24.13
C MET A 77 7.30 30.01 22.89
N LEU A 78 7.97 31.00 22.32
CA LEU A 78 7.57 31.59 21.04
C LEU A 78 8.01 30.69 19.88
N PRO A 79 7.26 30.63 18.76
CA PRO A 79 7.62 29.82 17.60
C PRO A 79 9.00 30.12 16.99
N GLU A 80 9.50 31.34 17.15
CA GLU A 80 10.80 31.79 16.65
C GLU A 80 11.97 31.42 17.58
N ASP A 81 11.69 30.77 18.72
CA ASP A 81 12.75 30.31 19.60
C ASP A 81 13.69 29.34 18.86
N PRO A 82 15.02 29.50 18.95
CA PRO A 82 15.98 28.65 18.25
C PRO A 82 15.75 27.15 18.44
N HIS A 83 15.27 26.73 19.61
CA HIS A 83 15.01 25.32 19.90
C HIS A 83 13.76 24.79 19.17
N ILE A 84 12.68 25.58 19.12
CA ILE A 84 11.48 25.25 18.32
C ILE A 84 11.83 25.11 16.85
N VAL A 85 12.64 26.04 16.32
CA VAL A 85 13.07 26.03 14.92
C VAL A 85 13.91 24.79 14.64
N GLU A 86 14.85 24.42 15.52
CA GLU A 86 15.69 23.23 15.36
C GLU A 86 14.88 21.93 15.29
N ILE A 87 13.93 21.74 16.21
CA ILE A 87 13.07 20.55 16.22
C ILE A 87 12.14 20.52 15.00
N SER A 88 11.61 21.67 14.59
CA SER A 88 10.79 21.80 13.38
C SER A 88 11.58 21.44 12.11
N ASP A 89 12.83 21.88 12.00
CA ASP A 89 13.71 21.54 10.90
C ASP A 89 14.05 20.04 10.87
N LEU A 90 14.22 19.41 12.04
CA LEU A 90 14.44 17.96 12.12
C LEU A 90 13.20 17.19 11.67
N LEU A 91 12.01 17.59 12.12
CA LEU A 91 10.74 17.00 11.69
C LEU A 91 10.56 17.14 10.17
N ALA A 92 10.87 18.31 9.61
CA ALA A 92 10.80 18.53 8.16
C ALA A 92 11.74 17.58 7.38
N LYS A 93 12.95 17.33 7.88
CA LYS A 93 13.89 16.36 7.26
C LYS A 93 13.32 14.95 7.27
N ILE A 94 12.76 14.50 8.40
CA ILE A 94 12.14 13.17 8.50
C ILE A 94 10.98 13.03 7.52
N VAL A 95 10.13 14.06 7.37
CA VAL A 95 9.03 14.04 6.40
C VAL A 95 9.55 13.88 4.96
N VAL A 96 10.62 14.59 4.59
CA VAL A 96 11.23 14.47 3.26
C VAL A 96 11.80 13.06 3.03
N GLU A 97 12.49 12.50 4.01
CA GLU A 97 13.04 11.14 3.92
C GLU A 97 11.94 10.07 3.86
N TRP A 98 10.87 10.25 4.63
CA TRP A 98 9.69 9.38 4.59
C TRP A 98 9.04 9.40 3.21
N GLN A 99 8.87 10.58 2.61
CA GLN A 99 8.30 10.71 1.26
C GLN A 99 9.17 10.01 0.21
N ALA A 100 10.49 10.17 0.28
CA ALA A 100 11.41 9.50 -0.63
C ALA A 100 11.36 7.97 -0.48
N THR A 101 11.32 7.49 0.77
CA THR A 101 11.26 6.04 1.09
C THR A 101 9.92 5.44 0.66
N ASN A 102 8.82 6.13 0.90
CA ASN A 102 7.49 5.72 0.44
C ASN A 102 7.38 5.75 -1.09
N ALA A 103 7.98 6.73 -1.76
CA ALA A 103 8.04 6.77 -3.23
C ALA A 103 8.80 5.56 -3.79
N ALA A 104 9.87 5.10 -3.13
CA ALA A 104 10.58 3.89 -3.52
C ALA A 104 9.73 2.62 -3.38
N ALA A 105 8.87 2.54 -2.36
CA ALA A 105 7.93 1.43 -2.20
C ALA A 105 6.85 1.45 -3.31
N THR A 106 6.22 2.61 -3.51
CA THR A 106 5.10 2.79 -4.45
C THR A 106 5.51 2.72 -5.93
N ALA A 107 6.80 2.90 -6.25
CA ALA A 107 7.34 2.71 -7.60
C ALA A 107 7.10 1.29 -8.18
N SER A 108 6.81 0.31 -7.32
CA SER A 108 6.49 -1.07 -7.70
C SER A 108 4.99 -1.34 -7.93
N GLY A 109 4.13 -0.32 -7.82
CA GLY A 109 2.68 -0.47 -7.84
C GLY A 109 2.06 -0.80 -6.47
N ALA A 110 2.89 -0.93 -5.43
CA ALA A 110 2.44 -1.14 -4.06
C ALA A 110 1.78 0.11 -3.46
N ILE A 111 0.87 -0.13 -2.53
CA ILE A 111 0.18 0.88 -1.73
C ILE A 111 0.45 0.53 -0.27
N LEU A 112 1.05 1.45 0.48
CA LEU A 112 1.22 1.31 1.92
C LEU A 112 -0.01 1.89 2.62
N SER A 113 -1.03 1.05 2.83
CA SER A 113 -2.32 1.46 3.38
C SER A 113 -2.29 1.62 4.91
N SER A 114 -1.36 0.93 5.57
CA SER A 114 -0.98 1.14 6.96
C SER A 114 0.51 0.86 7.11
N ILE A 115 1.17 1.50 8.07
CA ILE A 115 2.60 1.28 8.35
C ILE A 115 2.87 0.64 9.71
N ASP A 116 1.95 0.74 10.66
CA ASP A 116 2.05 0.07 11.97
C ASP A 116 0.65 -0.37 12.48
N PRO A 117 0.32 -1.68 12.41
CA PRO A 117 1.06 -2.71 11.68
C PRO A 117 1.03 -2.45 10.17
N ALA A 118 2.05 -2.91 9.44
CA ALA A 118 2.13 -2.65 8.01
C ALA A 118 1.07 -3.45 7.22
N ILE A 119 0.35 -2.76 6.34
CA ILE A 119 -0.60 -3.32 5.37
C ILE A 119 -0.17 -2.81 4.00
N VAL A 120 0.14 -3.75 3.10
CA VAL A 120 0.59 -3.45 1.74
C VAL A 120 -0.40 -4.05 0.75
N GLU A 121 -0.84 -3.23 -0.21
CA GLU A 121 -1.84 -3.62 -1.19
C GLU A 121 -1.35 -3.36 -2.63
N TRP A 122 -1.88 -4.11 -3.59
CA TRP A 122 -1.61 -3.91 -5.02
C TRP A 122 -2.88 -4.10 -5.84
N TYR A 123 -3.18 -3.17 -6.73
CA TYR A 123 -4.30 -3.34 -7.67
C TYR A 123 -4.04 -4.51 -8.62
N SER A 124 -5.04 -5.37 -8.77
CA SER A 124 -4.97 -6.56 -9.63
C SER A 124 -6.35 -6.94 -10.16
N VAL A 125 -6.43 -8.08 -10.84
CA VAL A 125 -7.67 -8.64 -11.37
C VAL A 125 -7.83 -10.06 -10.87
N ILE A 126 -8.96 -10.32 -10.23
CA ILE A 126 -9.36 -11.64 -9.74
C ILE A 126 -10.68 -12.02 -10.41
N ASP A 127 -10.71 -13.17 -11.08
CA ASP A 127 -11.88 -13.65 -11.83
C ASP A 127 -12.50 -12.59 -12.77
N GLY A 128 -11.66 -11.78 -13.42
CA GLY A 128 -12.08 -10.74 -14.37
C GLY A 128 -12.58 -9.45 -13.74
N ARG A 129 -12.46 -9.30 -12.41
CA ARG A 129 -12.88 -8.12 -11.65
C ARG A 129 -11.70 -7.44 -10.96
N LEU A 130 -11.71 -6.11 -10.94
CA LEU A 130 -10.75 -5.32 -10.15
C LEU A 130 -10.77 -5.78 -8.69
N ALA A 131 -9.59 -6.05 -8.17
CA ALA A 131 -9.33 -6.47 -6.81
C ALA A 131 -8.04 -5.83 -6.31
N LEU A 132 -7.75 -6.01 -5.02
CA LEU A 132 -6.45 -5.71 -4.47
C LEU A 132 -5.87 -6.98 -3.84
N PHE A 133 -4.64 -7.34 -4.21
CA PHE A 133 -3.84 -8.21 -3.37
C PHE A 133 -3.53 -7.48 -2.07
N CYS A 134 -3.51 -8.21 -0.95
CA CYS A 134 -3.15 -7.64 0.35
C CYS A 134 -2.15 -8.54 1.08
N TRP A 135 -1.16 -7.92 1.69
CA TRP A 135 -0.20 -8.53 2.60
C TRP A 135 -0.18 -7.74 3.91
N ASN A 136 -0.24 -8.47 5.02
CA ASN A 136 -0.11 -7.92 6.36
C ASN A 136 1.25 -8.26 6.96
N GLU A 137 1.75 -7.38 7.81
CA GLU A 137 2.96 -7.62 8.58
C GLU A 137 2.88 -8.94 9.38
N GLY A 138 3.96 -9.71 9.29
CA GLY A 138 4.03 -11.07 9.84
C GLY A 138 3.68 -12.17 8.84
N GLU A 139 3.08 -11.85 7.69
CA GLU A 139 2.80 -12.84 6.65
C GLU A 139 4.06 -13.20 5.84
N ALA A 140 4.15 -14.48 5.47
CA ALA A 140 5.29 -14.98 4.71
C ALA A 140 5.24 -14.51 3.26
N ASP A 141 4.06 -14.56 2.64
CA ASP A 141 3.80 -14.31 1.22
C ASP A 141 2.42 -13.66 1.02
N ILE A 142 2.14 -13.22 -0.20
CA ILE A 142 0.84 -12.70 -0.64
C ILE A 142 -0.09 -13.88 -0.92
N GLU A 143 -1.05 -14.11 -0.02
CA GLU A 143 -2.04 -15.20 -0.13
C GLU A 143 -3.49 -14.69 -0.14
N TRP A 144 -3.67 -13.37 -0.02
CA TRP A 144 -4.96 -12.75 0.20
C TRP A 144 -5.26 -11.66 -0.81
N PHE A 145 -6.53 -11.54 -1.16
CA PHE A 145 -7.05 -10.41 -1.93
C PHE A 145 -8.34 -9.90 -1.30
N HIS A 146 -8.76 -8.68 -1.63
CA HIS A 146 -10.09 -8.17 -1.31
C HIS A 146 -10.65 -7.36 -2.48
N TRP A 147 -11.96 -7.14 -2.45
CA TRP A 147 -12.59 -6.20 -3.36
C TRP A 147 -12.34 -4.75 -2.91
N PRO A 148 -12.29 -3.78 -3.83
CA PRO A 148 -12.05 -2.38 -3.48
C PRO A 148 -13.03 -1.83 -2.44
N GLU A 149 -14.28 -2.28 -2.44
CA GLU A 149 -15.32 -1.85 -1.52
C GLU A 149 -15.24 -2.44 -0.10
N ASP A 150 -14.53 -3.56 0.06
CA ASP A 150 -14.57 -4.39 1.28
C ASP A 150 -13.40 -4.11 2.24
N GLY A 151 -12.27 -3.63 1.69
CA GLY A 151 -10.99 -3.42 2.41
C GLY A 151 -10.29 -4.73 2.84
N CYS A 152 -9.01 -4.63 3.21
CA CYS A 152 -8.19 -5.80 3.53
C CYS A 152 -8.67 -6.60 4.77
N LEU A 153 -9.44 -6.01 5.69
CA LEU A 153 -10.02 -6.77 6.81
C LEU A 153 -11.02 -7.84 6.36
N SER A 154 -11.60 -7.69 5.17
CA SER A 154 -12.59 -8.59 4.56
C SER A 154 -11.97 -9.49 3.48
N ARG A 155 -10.65 -9.69 3.55
CA ARG A 155 -9.88 -10.43 2.55
C ARG A 155 -10.25 -11.90 2.42
N ARG A 156 -9.98 -12.44 1.24
CA ARG A 156 -10.28 -13.79 0.78
C ARG A 156 -9.00 -14.45 0.27
N PRO A 157 -8.87 -15.78 0.40
CA PRO A 157 -7.67 -16.47 -0.07
C PRO A 157 -7.60 -16.43 -1.60
N ILE A 158 -6.40 -16.26 -2.13
CA ILE A 158 -6.09 -16.45 -3.54
C ILE A 158 -6.07 -17.95 -3.84
N LEU A 159 -6.74 -18.39 -4.90
CA LEU A 159 -6.61 -19.76 -5.38
C LEU A 159 -5.58 -19.84 -6.49
N GLU A 160 -4.43 -20.41 -6.15
CA GLU A 160 -3.41 -20.80 -7.12
C GLU A 160 -3.83 -22.12 -7.80
N ALA A 161 -3.74 -22.14 -9.12
CA ALA A 161 -4.10 -23.29 -9.94
C ALA A 161 -2.91 -24.23 -10.16
#